data_AF-A0A1H6XYG9-F1
#
_entry.id   AF-A0A1H6XYG9-F1
#
_cell.length_a   1.000
_cell.length_b   1.000
_cell.length_c   1.000
_cell.angle_alpha   90.00
_cell.angle_beta   90.00
_cell.angle_gamma   90.00
#
_symmetry.space_group_name_H-M   'P 1'
#
loop_
_entity.id
_entity.type
_entity.pdbx_description
1 polymer ?
#
loop_
_entity_poly.entity_id
_entity_poly.type
_entity_poly.pdbx_seq_one_letter_code
_entity_poly.pdbx_strand_id
1 'polypeptide(L)'
;MTKRRYQPSPFDDRYGLGFDFPGRPGPRGRHRTITAVSWDGSSRDAQFVNGAGQAVPCEPQDGLPTVLARASRREYGVIVGAGQFAKPAATLKAWESAGRLRKWVTYHFDLGEFSLYFDDSAAWDAYEQRQLAELDRHYREQIAGLEEYCKSNPSWSSTQAAEIERLERERRQALIHDQRHLADLRQKGIEQDRQLAAWLRGELPEPPLLRLAGAA
;
A
#
# COMPACT_ATOMS: atom_id res chain seq x y z
N MET A 1 4.55 2.91 36.30
CA MET A 1 4.09 3.08 34.91
C MET A 1 4.67 1.96 34.06
N THR A 2 3.92 0.87 33.94
CA THR A 2 4.34 -0.35 33.25
C THR A 2 4.26 -0.11 31.75
N LYS A 3 5.42 -0.07 31.07
CA LYS A 3 5.49 -0.08 29.60
C LYS A 3 4.76 -1.34 29.13
N ARG A 4 3.54 -1.17 28.59
CA ARG A 4 2.81 -2.27 27.94
C ARG A 4 3.69 -2.75 26.79
N ARG A 5 4.24 -3.96 26.95
CA ARG A 5 4.86 -4.70 25.85
C ARG A 5 3.76 -4.97 24.83
N TYR A 6 3.88 -4.32 23.70
CA TYR A 6 2.96 -4.43 22.59
C TYR A 6 3.38 -5.64 21.73
N GLN A 7 2.52 -6.65 21.58
CA GLN A 7 2.65 -7.81 20.66
C GLN A 7 1.25 -8.38 20.37
N PRO A 8 0.93 -8.91 19.16
CA PRO A 8 1.37 -8.61 17.79
C PRO A 8 0.31 -7.76 17.05
N SER A 9 0.75 -6.69 16.37
CA SER A 9 -0.11 -5.64 15.78
C SER A 9 -0.60 -5.93 14.37
N PRO A 10 -1.60 -5.20 13.85
CA PRO A 10 -1.78 -4.86 12.41
C PRO A 10 -0.57 -4.17 11.71
N PHE A 11 0.66 -4.34 12.21
CA PHE A 11 1.92 -3.76 11.74
C PHE A 11 2.97 -4.84 11.43
N ASP A 12 2.59 -6.12 11.31
CA ASP A 12 3.53 -7.20 10.98
C ASP A 12 3.83 -7.22 9.48
N ASP A 13 4.67 -6.28 9.04
CA ASP A 13 5.34 -6.36 7.75
C ASP A 13 6.74 -6.92 7.96
N ARG A 14 6.89 -8.23 7.76
CA ARG A 14 8.19 -8.90 7.82
C ARG A 14 8.99 -8.72 6.53
N TYR A 15 8.96 -7.48 6.08
CA TYR A 15 9.84 -6.79 5.16
C TYR A 15 9.56 -6.93 3.65
N GLY A 16 8.27 -6.94 3.33
CA GLY A 16 7.71 -6.50 2.04
C GLY A 16 7.43 -4.98 1.98
N LEU A 17 7.87 -4.23 2.99
CA LEU A 17 7.96 -2.76 3.11
C LEU A 17 6.65 -1.97 2.99
N GLY A 18 5.55 -2.56 3.41
CA GLY A 18 4.33 -1.86 3.82
C GLY A 18 3.55 -2.71 4.82
N PHE A 19 2.77 -2.07 5.72
CA PHE A 19 1.92 -2.81 6.67
C PHE A 19 0.92 -3.68 5.91
N ASP A 20 1.04 -4.99 6.10
CA ASP A 20 0.24 -6.11 5.59
C ASP A 20 -0.73 -5.82 4.40
N PHE A 21 -0.50 -6.49 3.27
CA PHE A 21 -1.45 -6.55 2.17
C PHE A 21 -1.64 -8.00 1.70
N PRO A 22 -2.56 -8.77 2.30
CA PRO A 22 -3.20 -9.86 1.58
C PRO A 22 -4.21 -9.24 0.60
N GLY A 23 -3.81 -8.98 -0.65
CA GLY A 23 -4.72 -8.41 -1.65
C GLY A 23 -4.10 -8.14 -3.03
N ARG A 24 -4.97 -8.06 -4.05
CA ARG A 24 -4.64 -7.85 -5.47
C ARG A 24 -3.73 -6.62 -5.71
N PRO A 25 -2.93 -6.59 -6.80
CA PRO A 25 -2.12 -5.44 -7.16
C PRO A 25 -2.97 -4.17 -7.35
N GLY A 26 -2.52 -3.04 -6.81
CA GLY A 26 -3.17 -1.73 -6.93
C GLY A 26 -2.42 -0.61 -6.19
N PRO A 27 -2.91 0.64 -6.23
CA PRO A 27 -2.34 1.76 -5.48
C PRO A 27 -2.28 1.49 -3.97
N ARG A 28 -1.23 2.00 -3.31
CA ARG A 28 -0.87 1.78 -1.92
C ARG A 28 -1.34 2.94 -1.03
N GLY A 29 -1.31 2.75 0.29
CA GLY A 29 -1.43 3.85 1.25
C GLY A 29 -0.07 4.50 1.49
N ARG A 30 0.01 5.84 1.44
CA ARG A 30 1.27 6.56 1.68
C ARG A 30 1.74 6.40 3.11
N HIS A 31 0.80 6.49 4.06
CA HIS A 31 1.12 6.33 5.47
C HIS A 31 1.38 4.87 5.84
N ARG A 32 1.08 3.93 4.93
CA ARG A 32 1.25 2.50 5.14
C ARG A 32 2.50 1.87 4.53
N THR A 33 3.19 2.59 3.65
CA THR A 33 4.32 2.06 2.91
C THR A 33 5.62 2.57 3.51
N ILE A 34 6.55 1.68 3.87
CA ILE A 34 7.87 2.04 4.40
C ILE A 34 8.80 2.42 3.23
N THR A 35 9.34 3.62 3.28
CA THR A 35 10.27 4.14 2.24
C THR A 35 11.67 4.37 2.77
N ALA A 36 11.85 4.39 4.10
CA ALA A 36 13.17 4.45 4.69
C ALA A 36 13.25 3.72 6.04
N VAL A 37 14.44 3.22 6.35
CA VAL A 37 14.79 2.65 7.65
C VAL A 37 16.15 3.17 8.08
N SER A 38 16.21 3.91 9.19
CA SER A 38 17.46 4.26 9.86
C SER A 38 17.83 3.16 10.85
N TRP A 39 19.03 2.60 10.76
CA TRP A 39 19.43 1.43 11.54
C TRP A 39 20.83 1.56 12.13
N ASP A 40 20.99 1.18 13.40
CA ASP A 40 22.26 0.92 14.06
C ASP A 40 22.38 -0.57 14.37
N GLY A 41 23.16 -1.28 13.57
CA GLY A 41 23.36 -2.72 13.71
C GLY A 41 24.06 -3.13 15.01
N SER A 42 24.78 -2.23 15.67
CA SER A 42 25.48 -2.55 16.92
C SER A 42 24.54 -2.58 18.12
N SER A 43 23.58 -1.65 18.18
CA SER A 43 22.56 -1.59 19.23
C SER A 43 21.29 -2.36 18.88
N ARG A 44 21.18 -2.85 17.65
CA ARG A 44 19.96 -3.40 17.05
C ARG A 44 18.78 -2.44 17.15
N ASP A 45 19.04 -1.13 17.11
CA ASP A 45 18.03 -0.08 17.17
C ASP A 45 17.69 0.39 15.75
N ALA A 46 16.42 0.73 15.50
CA ALA A 46 15.94 1.15 14.20
C ALA A 46 14.83 2.20 14.31
N GLN A 47 14.71 3.02 13.28
CA GLN A 47 13.58 3.90 13.03
C GLN A 47 13.05 3.64 11.62
N PHE A 48 11.80 3.21 11.54
CA PHE A 48 11.10 2.95 10.29
C PHE A 48 10.29 4.19 9.89
N VAL A 49 10.28 4.51 8.60
CA VAL A 49 9.66 5.74 8.08
C VAL A 49 8.79 5.41 6.88
N ASN A 50 7.56 5.93 6.90
CA ASN A 50 6.61 5.73 5.81
C ASN A 50 6.81 6.69 4.62
N GLY A 51 6.04 6.52 3.54
CA GLY A 51 6.06 7.34 2.33
C GLY A 51 5.65 8.81 2.54
N ALA A 52 5.15 9.16 3.72
CA ALA A 52 4.88 10.54 4.13
C ALA A 52 6.00 11.14 5.01
N GLY A 53 7.08 10.40 5.25
CA GLY A 53 8.19 10.84 6.10
C GLY A 53 7.89 10.76 7.60
N GLN A 54 6.88 10.02 8.02
CA GLN A 54 6.56 9.83 9.43
C GLN A 54 7.19 8.56 9.98
N ALA A 55 7.77 8.65 11.18
CA ALA A 55 8.24 7.53 11.93
C ALA A 55 7.06 6.66 12.38
N VAL A 56 7.21 5.35 12.23
CA VAL A 56 6.18 4.37 12.57
C VAL A 56 6.66 3.46 13.69
N PRO A 57 5.76 2.96 14.56
CA PRO A 57 6.13 2.16 15.73
C PRO A 57 6.38 0.70 15.36
N CYS A 58 7.41 0.47 14.53
CA CYS A 58 7.91 -0.85 14.17
C CYS A 58 9.16 -1.19 14.97
N GLU A 59 9.33 -2.48 15.27
CA GLU A 59 10.52 -3.01 15.93
C GLU A 59 11.42 -3.75 14.92
N PRO A 60 12.75 -3.62 15.03
CA PRO A 60 13.67 -4.39 14.20
C PRO A 60 13.66 -5.87 14.59
N GLN A 61 13.55 -6.75 13.58
CA GLN A 61 13.60 -8.20 13.71
C GLN A 61 14.90 -8.75 13.08
N ASP A 62 15.19 -10.04 13.30
CA ASP A 62 16.44 -10.68 12.85
C ASP A 62 16.65 -10.62 11.32
N GLY A 63 15.58 -10.58 10.52
CA GLY A 63 15.64 -10.54 9.06
C GLY A 63 15.91 -9.15 8.44
N LEU A 64 15.97 -8.09 9.26
CA LEU A 64 16.12 -6.71 8.78
C LEU A 64 17.35 -6.50 7.88
N PRO A 65 18.56 -7.01 8.20
CA PRO A 65 19.75 -6.78 7.35
C PRO A 65 19.57 -7.24 5.89
N THR A 66 18.90 -8.37 5.67
CA THR A 66 18.59 -8.92 4.33
C THR A 66 17.73 -7.97 3.51
N VAL A 67 16.91 -7.17 4.19
CA VAL A 67 15.95 -6.26 3.57
C VAL A 67 16.64 -4.94 3.26
N LEU A 68 17.41 -4.43 4.22
CA LEU A 68 18.26 -3.25 4.02
C LEU A 68 19.25 -3.43 2.86
N ALA A 69 19.64 -4.68 2.56
CA ALA A 69 20.46 -4.99 1.39
C ALA A 69 19.78 -4.60 0.05
N ARG A 70 18.45 -4.55 -0.01
CA ARG A 70 17.65 -4.17 -1.19
C ARG A 70 17.46 -2.66 -1.35
N ALA A 71 17.98 -1.85 -0.42
CA ALA A 71 17.84 -0.41 -0.46
C ALA A 71 18.48 0.19 -1.72
N SER A 72 17.79 1.13 -2.36
CA SER A 72 18.26 1.84 -3.55
C SER A 72 19.27 2.94 -3.22
N ARG A 73 19.19 3.51 -2.02
CA ARG A 73 20.12 4.54 -1.53
C ARG A 73 20.44 4.33 -0.05
N ARG A 74 21.64 4.75 0.36
CA ARG A 74 22.11 4.70 1.75
C ARG A 74 22.71 6.04 2.17
N GLU A 75 22.44 6.47 3.39
CA GLU A 75 22.98 7.69 4.00
C GLU A 75 23.57 7.38 5.37
N TYR A 76 24.83 7.75 5.58
CA TYR A 76 25.54 7.47 6.83
C TYR A 76 25.45 8.65 7.79
N GLY A 77 25.31 8.38 9.08
CA GLY A 77 25.26 9.44 10.09
C GLY A 77 23.90 10.12 10.23
N VAL A 78 22.88 9.64 9.53
CA VAL A 78 21.57 10.30 9.44
C VAL A 78 20.48 9.38 9.97
N ILE A 79 19.54 9.96 10.71
CA ILE A 79 18.26 9.35 11.10
C ILE A 79 17.15 10.25 10.55
N VAL A 80 16.25 9.69 9.75
CA VAL A 80 15.17 10.45 9.09
C VAL A 80 13.81 10.09 9.69
N GLY A 81 12.82 10.96 9.53
CA GLY A 81 11.44 10.72 9.95
C GLY A 81 10.95 11.68 11.04
N ALA A 82 9.65 11.95 11.05
CA ALA A 82 8.99 12.87 11.98
C ALA A 82 7.75 12.23 12.64
N GLY A 83 7.06 12.96 13.52
CA GLY A 83 5.86 12.49 14.20
C GLY A 83 6.16 11.90 15.59
N GLN A 84 5.10 11.41 16.25
CA GLN A 84 5.18 11.10 17.69
C GLN A 84 6.08 9.91 18.03
N PHE A 85 6.38 9.05 17.05
CA PHE A 85 7.24 7.88 17.21
C PHE A 85 8.69 8.12 16.80
N ALA A 86 9.03 9.32 16.32
CA ALA A 86 10.39 9.64 15.91
C ALA A 86 11.30 9.78 17.13
N LYS A 87 12.59 9.45 16.98
CA LYS A 87 13.63 9.77 17.96
C LYS A 87 13.57 11.28 18.27
N PRO A 88 13.50 11.68 19.56
CA PRO A 88 13.38 13.10 19.91
C PRO A 88 14.56 13.92 19.38
N ALA A 89 14.30 15.13 18.87
CA ALA A 89 15.33 16.01 18.32
C ALA A 89 16.47 16.32 19.31
N ALA A 90 16.14 16.48 20.60
CA ALA A 90 17.13 16.67 21.65
C ALA A 90 18.08 15.45 21.78
N THR A 91 17.54 14.25 21.66
CA THR A 91 18.32 13.00 21.66
C THR A 91 19.24 12.92 20.44
N LEU A 92 18.72 13.25 19.26
CA LEU A 92 19.51 13.25 18.02
C LEU A 92 20.67 14.25 18.10
N LYS A 93 20.42 15.47 18.58
CA LYS A 93 21.46 16.49 18.79
C LYS A 93 22.52 16.04 19.79
N ALA A 94 22.11 15.38 20.88
CA ALA A 94 23.05 14.82 21.85
C ALA A 94 23.90 13.69 21.24
N TRP A 95 23.31 12.83 20.40
CA TRP A 95 24.02 11.77 19.70
C TRP A 95 24.98 12.29 18.65
N GLU A 96 24.63 13.38 17.97
CA GLU A 96 25.49 14.07 17.01
C GLU A 96 26.75 14.61 17.72
N SER A 97 26.56 15.40 18.79
CA SER A 97 27.67 15.95 19.59
C SER A 97 28.57 14.87 20.18
N ALA A 98 28.00 13.71 20.54
CA ALA A 98 28.74 12.56 21.07
C ALA A 98 29.35 11.65 19.98
N GLY A 99 29.21 11.99 18.70
CA GLY A 99 29.70 11.18 17.58
C GLY A 99 29.00 9.82 17.42
N ARG A 100 27.87 9.60 18.10
CA ARG A 100 27.12 8.34 18.10
C ARG A 100 26.33 8.12 16.81
N LEU A 101 25.95 9.20 16.13
CA LEU A 101 25.24 9.11 14.85
C LEU A 101 26.06 8.40 13.77
N ARG A 102 27.40 8.40 13.84
CA ARG A 102 28.28 7.73 12.86
C ARG A 102 28.00 6.23 12.66
N LYS A 103 27.35 5.58 13.64
CA LYS A 103 26.97 4.16 13.57
C LYS A 103 25.64 3.91 12.85
N TRP A 104 24.87 4.96 12.62
CA TRP A 104 23.56 4.88 12.00
C TRP A 104 23.67 5.00 10.48
N VAL A 105 22.90 4.18 9.79
CA VAL A 105 22.74 4.25 8.33
C VAL A 105 21.24 4.29 8.01
N THR A 106 20.82 5.29 7.25
CA THR A 106 19.49 5.35 6.68
C THR A 106 19.49 4.69 5.31
N TYR A 107 18.65 3.67 5.16
CA TYR A 107 18.42 2.93 3.94
C TYR A 107 17.11 3.40 3.33
N HIS A 108 17.15 3.86 2.09
CA HIS A 108 15.98 4.30 1.33
C HIS A 108 15.58 3.24 0.32
N PHE A 109 14.29 3.03 0.17
CA PHE A 109 13.72 2.09 -0.76
C PHE A 109 13.01 2.85 -1.87
N ASP A 110 13.37 2.51 -3.11
CA ASP A 110 12.59 2.94 -4.26
C ASP A 110 11.43 1.95 -4.44
N LEU A 111 10.22 2.48 -4.48
CA LEU A 111 9.01 1.70 -4.71
C LEU A 111 8.75 1.53 -6.22
N GLY A 112 9.57 2.14 -7.08
CA GLY A 112 9.47 2.11 -8.53
C GLY A 112 8.16 2.69 -9.04
N GLU A 113 7.75 2.29 -10.25
CA GLU A 113 6.44 2.63 -10.85
C GLU A 113 5.23 2.11 -10.04
N PHE A 114 5.46 1.33 -8.98
CA PHE A 114 4.44 0.83 -8.07
C PHE A 114 4.19 1.74 -6.85
N SER A 115 4.77 2.95 -6.84
CA SER A 115 4.52 4.00 -5.84
C SER A 115 3.21 4.76 -6.08
N LEU A 116 2.22 4.12 -6.69
CA LEU A 116 0.89 4.70 -6.86
C LEU A 116 0.24 4.74 -5.49
N TYR A 117 -0.26 5.89 -5.05
CA TYR A 117 -0.97 6.00 -3.78
C TYR A 117 -2.46 6.24 -3.99
N PHE A 118 -3.32 5.84 -3.05
CA PHE A 118 -4.76 6.11 -3.13
C PHE A 118 -5.12 7.61 -3.24
N ASP A 119 -4.27 8.47 -2.66
CA ASP A 119 -4.40 9.93 -2.69
C ASP A 119 -3.83 10.57 -3.97
N ASP A 120 -3.07 9.81 -4.77
CA ASP A 120 -2.61 10.25 -6.09
C ASP A 120 -3.70 9.98 -7.13
N SER A 121 -4.32 11.06 -7.60
CA SER A 121 -5.43 10.97 -8.55
C SER A 121 -5.00 10.43 -9.91
N ALA A 122 -3.86 10.87 -10.44
CA ALA A 122 -3.41 10.42 -11.75
C ALA A 122 -3.07 8.92 -11.73
N ALA A 123 -2.42 8.49 -10.66
CA ALA A 123 -2.10 7.10 -10.40
C ALA A 123 -3.36 6.22 -10.28
N TRP A 124 -4.35 6.70 -9.51
CA TRP A 124 -5.62 6.00 -9.34
C TRP A 124 -6.39 5.89 -10.65
N ASP A 125 -6.51 7.00 -11.39
CA ASP A 125 -7.25 7.04 -12.65
C ASP A 125 -6.62 6.09 -13.68
N ALA A 126 -5.29 6.01 -13.75
CA ALA A 126 -4.59 5.06 -14.61
C ALA A 126 -4.85 3.59 -14.20
N TYR A 127 -4.87 3.31 -12.90
CA TYR A 127 -5.20 1.98 -12.38
C TYR A 127 -6.66 1.60 -12.69
N GLU A 128 -7.60 2.51 -12.43
CA GLU A 128 -9.02 2.31 -12.73
C GLU A 128 -9.24 2.07 -14.22
N GLN A 129 -8.66 2.90 -15.09
CA GLN A 129 -8.73 2.70 -16.54
C GLN A 129 -8.20 1.33 -16.96
N ARG A 130 -7.08 0.89 -16.39
CA ARG A 130 -6.52 -0.43 -16.70
C ARG A 130 -7.44 -1.56 -16.26
N GLN A 131 -7.97 -1.51 -15.04
CA GLN A 131 -8.88 -2.55 -14.54
C GLN A 131 -10.16 -2.63 -15.38
N LEU A 132 -10.77 -1.48 -15.69
CA LEU A 132 -11.96 -1.41 -16.52
C LEU A 132 -11.69 -1.83 -17.96
N ALA A 133 -10.54 -1.48 -18.54
CA ALA A 133 -10.16 -1.88 -19.90
C ALA A 133 -9.89 -3.39 -20.01
N GLU A 134 -9.26 -4.01 -19.00
CA GLU A 134 -9.05 -5.45 -18.96
C GLU A 134 -10.40 -6.21 -18.90
N LEU A 135 -11.34 -5.73 -18.07
CA LEU A 135 -12.70 -6.27 -18.00
C LEU A 135 -13.48 -6.06 -19.31
N ASP A 136 -13.39 -4.86 -19.88
CA ASP A 136 -14.06 -4.51 -21.14
C ASP A 136 -13.58 -5.39 -22.29
N ARG A 137 -12.26 -5.59 -22.37
CA ARG A 137 -11.63 -6.47 -23.36
C ARG A 137 -12.12 -7.90 -23.22
N HIS A 138 -12.18 -8.44 -21.99
CA HIS A 138 -12.65 -9.80 -21.76
C HIS A 138 -14.05 -10.05 -22.32
N TYR A 139 -15.00 -9.16 -22.08
CA TYR A 139 -16.35 -9.29 -22.64
C TYR A 139 -16.39 -9.11 -24.16
N ARG A 140 -15.61 -8.18 -24.72
CA ARG A 140 -15.52 -7.99 -26.18
C ARG A 140 -14.97 -9.23 -26.88
N GLU A 141 -13.98 -9.88 -26.29
CA GLU A 141 -13.42 -11.13 -26.81
C GLU A 141 -14.46 -12.26 -26.79
N GLN A 142 -15.25 -12.38 -25.72
CA GLN A 142 -16.35 -13.36 -25.66
C GLN A 142 -17.42 -13.10 -26.74
N ILE A 143 -17.85 -11.84 -26.90
CA ILE A 143 -18.84 -11.45 -27.91
C ILE A 143 -18.31 -11.75 -29.32
N ALA A 144 -17.08 -11.33 -29.63
CA ALA A 144 -16.45 -11.58 -30.93
C ALA A 144 -16.29 -13.08 -31.21
N GLY A 145 -15.93 -13.88 -30.21
CA GLY A 145 -15.84 -15.34 -30.32
C GLY A 145 -17.19 -15.99 -30.62
N LEU A 146 -18.26 -15.50 -29.99
CA LEU A 146 -19.63 -15.97 -30.25
C LEU A 146 -20.09 -15.60 -31.67
N GLU A 147 -19.81 -14.36 -32.10
CA GLU A 147 -20.10 -13.90 -33.47
C GLU A 147 -19.42 -14.77 -34.52
N GLU A 148 -18.15 -15.10 -34.32
CA GLU A 148 -17.38 -15.94 -35.25
C GLU A 148 -17.88 -17.40 -35.28
N TYR A 149 -18.20 -17.96 -34.12
CA TYR A 149 -18.78 -19.30 -34.01
C TYR A 149 -20.11 -19.40 -34.77
N CYS A 150 -20.96 -18.38 -34.67
CA CYS A 150 -22.25 -18.34 -35.34
C CYS A 150 -22.14 -18.11 -36.85
N LYS A 151 -21.15 -17.36 -37.36
CA LYS A 151 -20.87 -17.29 -38.80
C LYS A 151 -20.59 -18.68 -39.39
N SER A 152 -19.91 -19.52 -38.62
CA SER A 152 -19.60 -20.91 -38.99
C SER A 152 -20.79 -21.87 -38.78
N ASN A 153 -21.85 -21.45 -38.06
CA ASN A 153 -23.02 -22.27 -37.70
C ASN A 153 -24.35 -21.49 -37.87
N PRO A 154 -24.85 -21.30 -39.10
CA PRO A 154 -25.97 -20.40 -39.40
C PRO A 154 -27.32 -20.78 -38.77
N SER A 155 -27.49 -22.03 -38.35
CA SER A 155 -28.70 -22.55 -37.68
C SER A 155 -28.93 -21.94 -36.30
N TRP A 156 -27.95 -21.22 -35.75
CA TRP A 156 -27.99 -20.58 -34.43
C TRP A 156 -28.32 -19.07 -34.46
N SER A 157 -28.67 -18.48 -35.61
CA SER A 157 -28.71 -17.01 -35.79
C SER A 157 -29.73 -16.25 -34.90
N SER A 158 -30.88 -16.84 -34.58
CA SER A 158 -31.87 -16.20 -33.69
C SER A 158 -31.46 -16.29 -32.21
N THR A 159 -30.82 -17.39 -31.81
CA THR A 159 -30.22 -17.57 -30.48
C THR A 159 -28.98 -16.69 -30.29
N GLN A 160 -28.24 -16.40 -31.37
CA GLN A 160 -27.07 -15.53 -31.39
C GLN A 160 -27.41 -14.10 -30.94
N ALA A 161 -28.41 -13.46 -31.56
CA ALA A 161 -28.73 -12.07 -31.26
C ALA A 161 -29.12 -11.88 -29.78
N ALA A 162 -29.90 -12.81 -29.23
CA ALA A 162 -30.31 -12.80 -27.82
C ALA A 162 -29.12 -13.01 -26.87
N GLU A 163 -28.17 -13.89 -27.22
CA GLU A 163 -26.99 -14.18 -26.40
C GLU A 163 -25.97 -13.03 -26.42
N ILE A 164 -25.74 -12.40 -27.59
CA ILE A 164 -24.92 -11.20 -27.71
C ILE A 164 -25.52 -10.06 -26.88
N GLU A 165 -26.84 -9.83 -27.00
CA GLU A 165 -27.52 -8.82 -26.20
C GLU A 165 -27.44 -9.11 -24.69
N ARG A 166 -27.47 -10.39 -24.29
CA ARG A 166 -27.24 -10.81 -22.90
C ARG A 166 -25.82 -10.45 -22.44
N LEU A 167 -24.80 -10.85 -23.20
CA LEU A 167 -23.39 -10.56 -22.90
C LEU A 167 -23.09 -9.07 -22.88
N GLU A 168 -23.69 -8.28 -23.78
CA GLU A 168 -23.57 -6.83 -23.76
C GLU A 168 -24.21 -6.20 -22.50
N ARG A 169 -25.36 -6.71 -22.07
CA ARG A 169 -26.00 -6.26 -20.83
C ARG A 169 -25.15 -6.61 -19.62
N GLU A 170 -24.63 -7.84 -19.55
CA GLU A 170 -23.71 -8.29 -18.51
C GLU A 170 -22.44 -7.44 -18.48
N ARG A 171 -21.83 -7.18 -19.64
CA ARG A 171 -20.68 -6.27 -19.80
C ARG A 171 -20.97 -4.89 -19.22
N ARG A 172 -22.08 -4.26 -19.60
CA ARG A 172 -22.46 -2.92 -19.09
C ARG A 172 -22.68 -2.93 -17.58
N GLN A 173 -23.36 -3.95 -17.06
CA GLN A 173 -23.60 -4.09 -15.62
C GLN A 173 -22.31 -4.32 -14.84
N ALA A 174 -21.42 -5.18 -15.34
CA ALA A 174 -20.13 -5.47 -14.73
C ALA A 174 -19.22 -4.24 -14.70
N LEU A 175 -19.14 -3.46 -15.79
CA LEU A 175 -18.37 -2.22 -15.82
C LEU A 175 -18.88 -1.18 -14.80
N ILE A 176 -20.20 -1.00 -14.71
CA ILE A 176 -20.80 -0.08 -13.73
C ILE A 176 -20.53 -0.56 -12.30
N HIS A 177 -20.67 -1.87 -12.06
CA HIS A 177 -20.40 -2.48 -10.77
C HIS A 177 -18.94 -2.26 -10.35
N ASP A 178 -17.99 -2.60 -11.22
CA ASP A 178 -16.57 -2.50 -10.92
C ASP A 178 -16.11 -1.06 -10.78
N GLN A 179 -16.65 -0.13 -11.57
CA GLN A 179 -16.40 1.30 -11.40
C GLN A 179 -16.82 1.79 -10.00
N ARG A 180 -18.03 1.42 -9.55
CA ARG A 180 -18.50 1.77 -8.20
C ARG A 180 -17.65 1.13 -7.12
N HIS A 181 -17.33 -0.15 -7.28
CA HIS A 181 -16.49 -0.88 -6.34
C HIS A 181 -15.09 -0.24 -6.21
N LEU A 182 -14.49 0.17 -7.33
CA LEU A 182 -13.20 0.88 -7.35
C LEU A 182 -13.31 2.25 -6.65
N ALA A 183 -14.35 3.02 -6.92
CA ALA A 183 -14.58 4.29 -6.24
C ALA A 183 -14.72 4.12 -4.71
N ASP A 184 -15.50 3.13 -4.26
CA ASP A 184 -15.66 2.80 -2.84
C ASP A 184 -14.33 2.36 -2.22
N LEU A 185 -13.55 1.54 -2.93
CA LEU A 185 -12.23 1.09 -2.50
C LEU A 185 -11.27 2.27 -2.31
N ARG A 186 -11.24 3.21 -3.26
CA ARG A 186 -10.44 4.43 -3.18
C ARG A 186 -10.81 5.25 -1.96
N GLN A 187 -12.10 5.51 -1.77
CA GLN A 187 -12.58 6.34 -0.67
C GLN A 187 -12.25 5.71 0.69
N LYS A 188 -12.45 4.40 0.83
CA LYS A 188 -12.05 3.65 2.02
C LYS A 188 -10.54 3.73 2.25
N GLY A 189 -9.73 3.57 1.20
CA GLY A 189 -8.27 3.69 1.26
C GLY A 189 -7.82 5.07 1.76
N ILE A 190 -8.35 6.15 1.19
CA ILE A 190 -8.05 7.53 1.58
C ILE A 190 -8.41 7.79 3.04
N GLU A 191 -9.62 7.43 3.47
CA GLU A 191 -10.07 7.67 4.84
C GLU A 191 -9.21 6.89 5.84
N GLN A 192 -8.87 5.66 5.52
CA GLN A 192 -8.00 4.85 6.36
C GLN A 192 -6.58 5.45 6.46
N ASP A 193 -6.02 5.95 5.36
CA ASP A 193 -4.69 6.57 5.35
C ASP A 193 -4.70 7.89 6.13
N ARG A 194 -5.79 8.66 6.03
CA ARG A 194 -6.01 9.88 6.82
C ARG A 194 -6.04 9.61 8.33
N GLN A 195 -6.79 8.59 8.75
CA GLN A 195 -6.84 8.21 10.16
C GLN A 195 -5.45 7.78 10.66
N LEU A 196 -4.74 6.99 9.86
CA LEU A 196 -3.38 6.55 10.19
C LEU A 196 -2.43 7.75 10.32
N ALA A 197 -2.51 8.71 9.40
CA ALA A 197 -1.73 9.94 9.44
C ALA A 197 -1.96 10.74 10.73
N ALA A 198 -3.22 10.90 11.14
CA ALA A 198 -3.59 11.60 12.36
C ALA A 198 -3.02 10.91 13.60
N TRP A 199 -3.09 9.58 13.66
CA TRP A 199 -2.46 8.82 14.72
C TRP A 199 -0.92 8.93 14.70
N LEU A 200 -0.25 8.83 13.56
CA LEU A 200 1.21 8.98 13.49
C LEU A 200 1.70 10.39 13.88
N ARG A 201 0.83 11.41 13.79
CA ARG A 201 1.08 12.76 14.30
C ARG A 201 0.76 12.93 15.80
N GLY A 202 0.11 11.96 16.43
CA GLY A 202 -0.35 12.05 17.82
C GLY A 202 -1.65 12.84 18.00
N GLU A 203 -2.37 13.13 16.91
CA GLU A 203 -3.68 13.78 16.95
C GLU A 203 -4.78 12.82 17.42
N LEU A 204 -4.56 11.52 17.22
CA LEU A 204 -5.42 10.45 17.73
C LEU A 204 -4.69 9.67 18.85
N PRO A 205 -5.39 9.32 19.94
CA PRO A 205 -4.79 8.63 21.08
C PRO A 205 -4.51 7.15 20.82
N GLU A 206 -5.24 6.53 19.89
CA GLU A 206 -5.17 5.09 19.62
C GLU A 206 -4.94 4.81 18.12
N PRO A 207 -4.24 3.71 17.78
CA PRO A 207 -4.07 3.30 16.39
C PRO A 207 -5.42 2.94 15.75
N PRO A 208 -5.80 3.58 14.63
CA PRO A 208 -7.07 3.34 13.96
C PRO A 208 -7.15 1.93 13.35
N LEU A 209 -6.00 1.30 13.07
CA LEU A 209 -5.90 -0.06 12.54
C LEU A 209 -6.49 -1.13 13.48
N LEU A 210 -6.75 -0.81 14.76
CA LEU A 210 -7.39 -1.73 15.72
C LEU A 210 -8.93 -1.72 15.68
N ARG A 211 -9.58 -0.83 14.92
CA ARG A 211 -11.06 -0.79 14.84
C ARG A 211 -11.67 -1.76 13.81
N LEU A 212 -10.86 -2.36 12.94
CA LEU A 212 -11.34 -3.21 11.84
C LEU A 212 -11.14 -4.71 12.06
N ALA A 213 -10.37 -5.14 13.05
CA ALA A 213 -10.20 -6.57 13.37
C ALA A 213 -11.32 -7.14 14.25
N GLY A 214 -12.24 -6.30 14.74
CA GLY A 214 -13.36 -6.69 15.61
C GLY A 214 -14.75 -6.58 14.97
N ALA A 215 -14.83 -6.36 13.66
CA ALA A 215 -16.09 -6.18 12.93
C ALA A 215 -16.26 -7.15 11.73
N ALA A 216 -15.56 -8.29 11.77
CA ALA A 216 -15.76 -9.42 10.86
C ALA A 216 -16.40 -10.58 11.62
#